data_AF-A0A167DMQ8-F1
#
_entry.id   AF-A0A167DMQ8-F1
#
_cell.length_a   1.000
_cell.length_b   1.000
_cell.length_c   1.000
_cell.angle_alpha   90.00
_cell.angle_beta   90.00
_cell.angle_gamma   90.00
#
_symmetry.space_group_name_H-M   'P 1'
#
loop_
_entity.id
_entity.type
_entity.pdbx_description
1 polymer ?
#
loop_
_entity_poly.entity_id
_entity_poly.type
_entity_poly.pdbx_seq_one_letter_code
_entity_poly.pdbx_strand_id
1 'polypeptide(L)'
;MYGQQMFPSHPPASQYDVALGLIIAQIEYYLSVENLCKDMYLRRQMNSDGLVPLSVLANFNRVKALTNGDYNFFFEAASWAPSAQVIGDRIRPRIGWETWVLPVNDRLPGGLEELPRFQPIVQEEEQAPKFNAAAAVPFVPKSKSNSTSGSPANESSSN
;
A
#
# COMPACT_ATOMS: atom_id res chain seq x y z
N MET A 1 54.07 25.05 23.05
CA MET A 1 53.14 24.59 24.09
C MET A 1 51.72 24.73 23.54
N TYR A 2 51.11 23.59 23.25
CA TYR A 2 49.71 23.30 22.86
C TYR A 2 49.08 24.13 21.73
N GLY A 3 49.17 23.60 20.51
CA GLY A 3 48.23 23.93 19.44
C GLY A 3 46.84 23.42 19.83
N GLN A 4 45.90 24.35 19.93
CA GLN A 4 44.50 24.09 20.26
C GLN A 4 43.90 23.21 19.18
N GLN A 5 43.76 21.91 19.45
CA GLN A 5 43.01 20.99 18.60
C GLN A 5 41.54 21.41 18.67
N MET A 6 41.07 22.10 17.63
CA MET A 6 39.65 22.37 17.43
C MET A 6 38.99 21.05 17.01
N PHE A 7 38.29 20.42 17.95
CA PHE A 7 37.39 19.31 17.61
C PHE A 7 36.32 19.83 16.63
N PRO A 8 35.90 19.03 15.62
CA PRO A 8 34.85 19.43 14.72
C PRO A 8 33.57 19.69 15.54
N SER A 9 33.17 20.96 15.60
CA SER A 9 31.87 21.37 16.11
C SER A 9 30.82 20.69 15.24
N HIS A 10 30.19 19.64 15.75
CA HIS A 10 29.00 19.10 15.11
C HIS A 10 28.00 20.26 14.98
N PRO A 11 27.40 20.48 13.79
CA PRO A 11 26.36 21.49 13.66
C PRO A 11 25.25 21.16 14.67
N PRO A 12 24.70 22.16 15.39
CA PRO A 12 23.52 21.93 16.21
C PRO A 12 22.43 21.38 15.30
N ALA A 13 21.86 20.24 15.67
CA ALA A 13 20.71 19.67 14.97
C ALA A 13 19.66 20.77 14.78
N SER A 14 19.08 20.86 13.59
CA SER A 14 18.07 21.89 13.34
C SER A 14 16.87 21.66 14.27
N GLN A 15 16.11 22.72 14.58
CA GLN A 15 14.89 22.57 15.37
C GLN A 15 13.92 21.55 14.76
N TYR A 16 13.94 21.42 13.42
CA TYR A 16 13.22 20.42 12.67
C TYR A 16 13.65 18.99 13.02
N ASP A 17 14.97 18.72 13.03
CA ASP A 17 15.52 17.41 13.38
C ASP A 17 15.18 17.00 14.81
N VAL A 18 15.24 17.97 15.73
CA VAL A 18 14.86 17.75 17.15
C VAL A 18 13.37 17.40 17.24
N ALA A 19 12.50 18.16 16.58
CA ALA A 19 11.06 17.91 16.58
C ALA A 19 10.71 16.56 15.94
N LEU A 20 11.34 16.21 14.81
CA LEU A 20 11.20 14.90 14.17
C LEU A 20 11.56 13.77 15.15
N GLY A 21 12.71 13.86 15.81
CA GLY A 21 13.16 12.87 16.79
C GLY A 21 12.16 12.68 17.93
N LEU A 22 11.57 13.76 18.44
CA LEU A 22 10.55 13.71 19.50
C LEU A 22 9.26 13.03 19.03
N ILE A 23 8.82 13.31 17.80
CA ILE A 23 7.61 12.69 17.24
C ILE A 23 7.84 11.20 17.00
N ILE A 24 8.99 10.82 16.43
CA ILE A 24 9.37 9.42 16.22
C ILE A 24 9.33 8.67 17.55
N ALA A 25 10.02 9.17 18.58
CA ALA A 25 10.03 8.57 19.91
C ALA A 25 8.62 8.44 20.50
N GLN A 26 7.74 9.43 20.23
CA GLN A 26 6.36 9.39 20.69
C GLN A 26 5.53 8.31 19.98
N ILE A 27 5.75 8.08 18.68
CA ILE A 27 5.15 6.98 17.92
C ILE A 27 5.65 5.63 18.46
N GLU A 28 6.95 5.49 18.69
CA GLU A 28 7.54 4.26 19.24
C GLU A 28 6.97 3.94 20.62
N TYR A 29 6.77 4.96 21.46
CA TYR A 29 6.13 4.77 22.76
C TYR A 29 4.70 4.27 22.62
N TYR A 30 3.88 4.84 21.73
CA TYR A 30 2.50 4.41 21.56
C TYR A 30 2.37 2.99 21.04
N LEU A 31 3.28 2.58 20.15
CA LEU A 31 3.35 1.24 19.58
C LEU A 31 4.19 0.27 20.43
N SER A 32 4.74 0.72 21.56
CA SER A 32 5.50 -0.13 22.47
C SER A 32 4.60 -1.17 23.14
N VAL A 33 5.18 -2.32 23.45
CA VAL A 33 4.51 -3.41 24.19
C VAL A 33 3.90 -2.89 25.50
N GLU A 34 4.65 -2.06 26.24
CA GLU A 34 4.19 -1.51 27.52
C GLU A 34 2.95 -0.62 27.38
N ASN A 35 2.86 0.16 26.30
CA ASN A 35 1.67 0.97 26.04
C ASN A 35 0.51 0.11 25.55
N LEU A 36 0.75 -0.79 24.60
CA LEU A 36 -0.28 -1.66 24.04
C LEU A 36 -0.92 -2.59 25.08
N CYS A 37 -0.18 -3.00 26.11
CA CYS A 37 -0.75 -3.75 27.26
C CYS A 37 -1.92 -3.03 27.92
N LYS A 38 -1.85 -1.70 28.07
CA LYS A 38 -2.79 -0.89 28.86
C LYS A 38 -3.74 -0.06 27.99
N ASP A 39 -3.32 0.31 26.78
CA ASP A 39 -4.04 1.23 25.92
C ASP A 39 -5.10 0.51 25.08
N MET A 40 -6.28 0.32 25.69
CA MET A 40 -7.42 -0.29 25.00
C MET A 40 -7.92 0.58 23.85
N TYR A 41 -7.81 1.91 23.94
CA TYR A 41 -8.28 2.78 22.87
C TYR A 41 -7.50 2.53 21.58
N LEU A 42 -6.17 2.46 21.67
CA LEU A 42 -5.31 2.18 20.52
C LEU A 42 -5.60 0.78 19.94
N ARG A 43 -5.77 -0.22 20.81
CA ARG A 43 -6.10 -1.60 20.39
C ARG A 43 -7.45 -1.71 19.69
N ARG A 44 -8.46 -0.95 20.11
CA ARG A 44 -9.77 -0.93 19.46
C ARG A 44 -9.74 -0.29 18.07
N GLN A 45 -8.76 0.55 17.79
CA GLN A 45 -8.58 1.18 16.48
C GLN A 45 -7.75 0.33 15.52
N MET A 46 -7.14 -0.77 16.00
CA MET A 46 -6.43 -1.73 15.15
C MET A 46 -7.42 -2.57 14.34
N ASN A 47 -7.17 -2.68 13.04
CA ASN A 47 -7.89 -3.61 12.17
C ASN A 47 -7.32 -5.04 12.26
N SER A 48 -7.81 -5.94 11.41
CA SER A 48 -7.37 -7.33 11.37
C SER A 48 -5.88 -7.52 11.07
N ASP A 49 -5.25 -6.55 10.42
CA ASP A 49 -3.82 -6.53 10.07
C ASP A 49 -2.98 -5.70 11.06
N GLY A 50 -3.58 -5.29 12.19
CA GLY A 50 -2.94 -4.46 13.22
C GLY A 50 -2.77 -2.98 12.83
N LEU A 51 -3.38 -2.56 11.71
CA LEU A 51 -3.27 -1.19 11.18
C LEU A 51 -4.23 -0.24 11.88
N VAL A 52 -3.69 0.89 12.30
CA VAL A 52 -4.40 2.02 12.90
C VAL A 52 -4.38 3.19 11.92
N PRO A 53 -5.48 3.94 11.74
CA PRO A 53 -5.46 5.16 10.94
C PRO A 53 -4.47 6.19 11.49
N LEU A 54 -3.63 6.76 10.62
CA LEU A 54 -2.70 7.83 11.00
C LEU A 54 -3.46 9.05 11.55
N SER A 55 -4.66 9.32 11.03
CA SER A 55 -5.57 10.34 11.54
C SER A 55 -5.92 10.18 13.03
N VAL A 56 -6.02 8.95 13.53
CA VAL A 56 -6.30 8.67 14.95
C VAL A 56 -5.10 9.07 15.81
N LEU A 57 -3.89 8.68 15.42
CA LEU A 57 -2.67 9.04 16.14
C LEU A 57 -2.37 10.54 16.03
N ALA A 58 -2.61 11.15 14.87
CA ALA A 58 -2.47 12.59 14.67
C ALA A 58 -3.36 13.40 15.62
N ASN A 59 -4.48 12.83 16.07
CA ASN A 59 -5.39 13.50 17.00
C ASN A 59 -5.03 13.28 18.49
N PHE A 60 -3.97 12.53 18.80
CA PHE A 60 -3.49 12.39 20.18
C PHE A 60 -2.89 13.69 20.70
N ASN A 61 -3.25 14.04 21.94
CA ASN A 61 -2.85 15.31 22.55
C ASN A 61 -1.33 15.58 22.48
N ARG A 62 -0.49 14.56 22.70
CA ARG A 62 0.98 14.72 22.61
C ARG A 62 1.45 14.89 21.17
N VAL A 63 0.88 14.15 20.22
CA VAL A 63 1.23 14.29 18.80
C VAL A 63 0.85 15.69 18.32
N LYS A 64 -0.38 16.14 18.59
CA LYS A 64 -0.84 17.50 18.26
C LYS A 64 0.03 18.59 18.85
N ALA A 65 0.51 18.41 20.09
CA ALA A 65 1.39 19.38 20.74
C ALA A 65 2.78 19.42 20.09
N LEU A 66 3.31 18.28 19.66
CA LEU A 66 4.63 18.18 19.02
C LEU A 66 4.63 18.63 17.56
N THR A 67 3.51 18.43 16.85
CA THR A 67 3.38 18.76 15.42
C THR A 67 2.69 20.09 15.18
N ASN A 68 2.23 20.79 16.24
CA ASN A 68 1.39 21.97 16.14
C ASN A 68 0.10 21.77 15.31
N GLY A 69 -0.32 20.52 15.10
CA GLY A 69 -1.45 20.17 14.24
C GLY A 69 -1.08 19.88 12.77
N ASP A 70 0.20 19.92 12.41
CA ASP A 70 0.65 19.66 11.05
C ASP A 70 0.65 18.16 10.72
N TYR A 71 -0.36 17.73 9.98
CA TYR A 71 -0.52 16.32 9.58
C TYR A 71 0.63 15.81 8.71
N ASN A 72 1.08 16.60 7.73
CA ASN A 72 2.16 16.20 6.82
C ASN A 72 3.47 15.95 7.58
N PHE A 73 3.74 16.79 8.58
CA PHE A 73 4.93 16.64 9.41
C PHE A 73 4.89 15.36 10.27
N PHE A 74 3.72 15.06 10.84
CA PHE A 74 3.49 13.79 11.52
C PHE A 74 3.66 12.58 10.59
N PHE A 75 3.09 12.65 9.38
CA PHE A 75 3.18 11.57 8.38
C PHE A 75 4.63 11.29 7.97
N GLU A 76 5.41 12.36 7.75
CA GLU A 76 6.84 12.24 7.46
C GLU A 76 7.56 11.57 8.62
N ALA A 77 7.39 12.06 9.85
CA ALA A 77 8.02 11.48 11.04
C ALA A 77 7.64 9.99 11.22
N ALA A 78 6.38 9.64 10.99
CA ALA A 78 5.90 8.25 11.06
C ALA A 78 6.62 7.31 10.09
N SER A 79 7.01 7.83 8.92
CA SER A 79 7.74 7.06 7.91
C SER A 79 9.19 6.76 8.32
N TRP A 80 9.76 7.57 9.21
CA TRP A 80 11.11 7.39 9.75
C TRP A 80 11.17 6.48 10.97
N ALA A 81 10.03 6.14 11.58
CA ALA A 81 10.01 5.29 12.78
C ALA A 81 10.36 3.83 12.46
N PRO A 82 11.48 3.27 12.99
CA PRO A 82 11.98 1.95 12.58
C PRO A 82 11.09 0.80 13.08
N SER A 83 10.52 0.95 14.27
CA SER A 83 9.61 -0.01 14.91
C SER A 83 8.20 -0.01 14.32
N ALA A 84 7.87 0.98 13.48
CA ALA A 84 6.58 1.12 12.83
C ALA A 84 6.65 0.81 11.33
N GLN A 85 5.51 0.45 10.76
CA GLN A 85 5.32 0.31 9.32
C GLN A 85 4.09 1.14 8.91
N VAL A 86 4.30 2.08 8.00
CA VAL A 86 3.25 2.88 7.38
C VAL A 86 2.82 2.22 6.07
N ILE A 87 1.51 2.03 5.88
CA ILE A 87 0.89 1.45 4.69
C ILE A 87 -0.26 2.37 4.27
N GLY A 88 -0.06 3.14 3.21
CA GLY A 88 -1.01 4.19 2.81
C GLY A 88 -1.19 5.21 3.93
N ASP A 89 -2.43 5.39 4.39
CA ASP A 89 -2.79 6.31 5.48
C ASP A 89 -2.93 5.61 6.86
N ARG A 90 -2.30 4.45 7.01
CA ARG A 90 -2.37 3.64 8.22
C ARG A 90 -0.99 3.23 8.70
N ILE A 91 -0.89 2.93 9.99
CA ILE A 91 0.36 2.56 10.66
C ILE A 91 0.14 1.39 11.61
N ARG A 92 1.13 0.50 11.70
CA ARG A 92 1.16 -0.61 12.65
C ARG A 92 2.56 -0.85 13.22
N PRO A 93 2.69 -1.57 14.34
CA PRO A 93 3.97 -2.12 14.77
C PRO A 93 4.52 -3.10 13.72
N ARG A 94 5.84 -3.07 13.47
CA ARG A 94 6.49 -3.98 12.52
C ARG A 94 6.45 -5.44 12.97
N ILE A 95 6.52 -5.67 14.29
CA ILE A 95 6.63 -7.00 14.91
C ILE A 95 5.58 -7.11 16.02
N GLY A 96 4.95 -8.28 16.15
CA GLY A 96 4.07 -8.59 17.29
C GLY A 96 2.74 -7.84 17.29
N TRP A 97 2.32 -7.26 16.15
CA TRP A 97 1.03 -6.58 16.02
C TRP A 97 -0.16 -7.52 16.23
N GLU A 98 -0.04 -8.79 15.83
CA GLU A 98 -1.09 -9.82 15.93
C GLU A 98 -1.64 -10.00 17.35
N THR A 99 -0.76 -9.90 18.36
CA THR A 99 -1.11 -10.06 19.78
C THR A 99 -2.08 -8.98 20.29
N TRP A 100 -2.08 -7.81 19.65
CA TRP A 100 -2.80 -6.63 20.12
C TRP A 100 -4.16 -6.44 19.44
N VAL A 101 -4.38 -7.14 18.32
CA VAL A 101 -5.63 -7.10 17.57
C VAL A 101 -6.77 -7.68 18.41
N LEU A 102 -7.81 -6.88 18.63
CA LEU A 102 -9.00 -7.31 19.35
C LEU A 102 -9.98 -8.06 18.43
N PRO A 103 -10.87 -8.90 18.97
CA PRO A 103 -11.98 -9.46 18.19
C PRO A 103 -12.88 -8.34 17.64
N VAL A 104 -13.49 -8.57 16.48
CA VAL A 104 -14.24 -7.55 15.71
C VAL A 104 -15.31 -6.85 16.56
N ASN A 105 -15.97 -7.57 17.46
CA ASN A 105 -17.02 -7.04 18.33
C ASN A 105 -16.57 -5.91 19.26
N ASP A 106 -15.28 -5.87 19.61
CA ASP A 106 -14.71 -4.88 20.53
C ASP A 106 -14.04 -3.70 19.81
N ARG A 107 -13.99 -3.71 18.47
CA ARG A 107 -13.29 -2.70 17.66
C ARG A 107 -14.12 -1.43 17.47
N LEU A 108 -13.42 -0.31 17.34
CA LEU A 108 -13.96 0.99 16.96
C LEU A 108 -13.99 1.13 15.42
N PRO A 109 -14.68 2.15 14.87
CA PRO A 109 -14.81 2.32 13.41
C PRO A 109 -13.48 2.22 12.64
N GLY A 110 -12.38 2.75 13.18
CA GLY A 110 -11.06 2.66 12.54
C GLY A 110 -10.49 1.24 12.43
N GLY A 111 -10.92 0.32 13.29
CA GLY A 111 -10.55 -1.10 13.28
C GLY A 111 -11.54 -2.01 12.52
N LEU A 112 -12.69 -1.49 12.11
CA LEU A 112 -13.68 -2.20 11.28
C LEU A 112 -13.44 -2.03 9.78
N GLU A 113 -12.78 -0.94 9.40
CA GLU A 113 -12.37 -0.69 8.02
C GLU A 113 -11.18 -1.60 7.68
N GLU A 114 -11.51 -2.81 7.22
CA GLU A 114 -10.57 -3.63 6.48
C GLU A 114 -10.32 -2.94 5.13
N LEU A 115 -9.05 -2.62 4.86
CA LEU A 115 -8.64 -2.44 3.47
C LEU A 115 -9.11 -3.70 2.72
N PRO A 116 -9.55 -3.60 1.46
CA PRO A 116 -9.77 -4.80 0.67
C PRO A 116 -8.46 -5.54 0.66
N ARG A 117 -8.35 -6.53 1.55
CA ARG A 117 -7.32 -7.55 1.52
C ARG A 117 -7.36 -7.95 0.05
N PHE A 118 -6.22 -7.91 -0.64
CA PHE A 118 -6.12 -8.66 -1.89
C PHE A 118 -6.65 -10.02 -1.50
N GLN A 119 -7.90 -10.30 -1.88
CA GLN A 119 -8.47 -11.60 -1.62
C GLN A 119 -7.41 -12.49 -2.27
N PRO A 120 -6.86 -13.52 -1.59
CA PRO A 120 -6.21 -14.56 -2.36
C PRO A 120 -7.23 -14.82 -3.45
N ILE A 121 -6.84 -14.69 -4.72
CA ILE A 121 -7.75 -14.95 -5.82
C ILE A 121 -8.29 -16.32 -5.45
N VAL A 122 -9.50 -16.34 -4.90
CA VAL A 122 -10.26 -17.54 -4.78
C VAL A 122 -10.40 -17.79 -6.25
N GLN A 123 -9.63 -18.76 -6.73
CA GLN A 123 -9.90 -19.35 -8.01
C GLN A 123 -11.30 -19.92 -7.79
N GLU A 124 -12.31 -19.06 -7.97
CA GLU A 124 -13.61 -19.47 -8.39
C GLU A 124 -13.33 -20.21 -9.70
N GLU A 125 -13.11 -21.52 -9.58
CA GLU A 125 -13.38 -22.48 -10.65
C GLU A 125 -14.89 -22.51 -10.98
N GLU A 126 -15.61 -21.41 -10.77
CA GLU A 126 -17.02 -21.31 -11.08
C GLU A 126 -17.15 -20.80 -12.51
N GLN A 127 -17.08 -21.78 -13.42
CA GLN A 127 -17.58 -21.71 -14.78
C GLN A 127 -16.89 -20.66 -15.68
N ALA A 128 -15.69 -21.02 -16.16
CA ALA A 128 -15.30 -20.57 -17.51
C ALA A 128 -16.49 -20.83 -18.46
N PRO A 129 -16.91 -19.86 -19.29
CA PRO A 129 -17.88 -20.14 -20.34
C PRO A 129 -17.24 -21.22 -21.20
N LYS A 130 -17.77 -22.44 -21.11
CA LYS A 130 -17.39 -23.53 -22.00
C LYS A 130 -17.64 -22.98 -23.40
N PHE A 131 -16.56 -22.74 -24.14
CA PHE A 131 -16.63 -22.34 -25.54
C PHE A 131 -17.56 -23.34 -26.23
N ASN A 132 -18.76 -22.88 -26.56
CA ASN A 132 -19.74 -23.70 -27.24
C ASN A 132 -19.40 -23.63 -28.72
N ALA A 133 -18.58 -24.58 -29.19
CA ALA A 133 -18.14 -24.68 -30.58
C ALA A 133 -19.32 -24.68 -31.58
N ALA A 134 -20.53 -25.08 -31.14
CA ALA A 134 -21.73 -25.07 -31.97
C ALA A 134 -22.29 -23.66 -32.26
N ALA A 135 -21.94 -22.65 -31.47
CA ALA A 135 -22.33 -21.26 -31.68
C ALA A 135 -21.24 -20.44 -32.41
N ALA A 136 -20.10 -21.06 -32.74
CA ALA A 136 -19.04 -20.41 -33.48
C ALA A 136 -19.49 -20.21 -34.94
N VAL A 137 -19.68 -18.94 -35.32
CA VAL A 137 -19.80 -18.56 -36.73
C VAL A 137 -18.55 -19.07 -37.47
N PRO A 138 -18.70 -19.86 -38.55
CA PRO A 138 -17.55 -20.38 -39.27
C PRO A 138 -16.76 -19.21 -39.87
N PHE A 139 -15.44 -19.23 -39.63
CA PHE A 139 -14.51 -18.31 -40.23
C PHE A 139 -14.51 -18.50 -41.76
N VAL A 140 -15.02 -17.51 -42.50
CA VAL A 140 -14.97 -17.48 -43.97
C VAL A 140 -13.72 -16.68 -44.39
N PRO A 141 -12.67 -17.33 -44.90
CA PRO A 141 -11.50 -16.63 -45.41
C PRO A 141 -11.87 -15.91 -46.72
N LYS A 142 -11.79 -14.57 -46.74
CA LYS A 142 -11.78 -13.81 -48.00
C LYS A 142 -10.42 -13.97 -48.67
N SER A 143 -10.32 -14.97 -49.54
CA SER A 143 -9.17 -15.15 -50.43
C SER A 143 -9.59 -14.86 -51.88
N LYS A 144 -9.03 -13.76 -52.41
CA LYS A 144 -8.79 -13.39 -53.82
C LYS A 144 -9.97 -13.52 -54.82
N SER A 145 -10.44 -12.37 -55.30
CA SER A 145 -11.12 -12.23 -56.59
C SER A 145 -10.21 -12.75 -57.71
N ASN A 146 -10.57 -13.87 -58.31
CA ASN A 146 -10.01 -14.35 -59.57
C ASN A 146 -11.07 -14.11 -60.66
N SER A 147 -10.76 -13.25 -61.62
CA SER A 147 -11.58 -13.01 -62.80
C SER A 147 -11.49 -14.21 -63.76
N THR A 148 -12.63 -14.89 -63.93
CA THR A 148 -13.22 -15.47 -65.15
C THR A 148 -12.62 -14.91 -66.46
N SER A 149 -12.44 -15.60 -67.59
CA SER A 149 -12.73 -16.94 -68.11
C SER A 149 -12.37 -16.92 -69.60
N GLY A 150 -12.00 -18.05 -70.22
CA GLY A 150 -12.15 -18.25 -71.68
C GLY A 150 -10.94 -18.86 -72.41
N SER A 151 -11.10 -20.10 -72.86
CA SER A 151 -10.17 -20.94 -73.64
C SER A 151 -10.16 -20.58 -75.17
N PRO A 152 -9.69 -21.45 -76.10
CA PRO A 152 -8.32 -21.56 -76.65
C PRO A 152 -8.25 -21.47 -78.20
N ALA A 153 -7.12 -21.88 -78.81
CA ALA A 153 -6.78 -22.09 -80.24
C ALA A 153 -6.11 -20.87 -80.94
N ASN A 154 -4.83 -20.92 -81.33
CA ASN A 154 -4.12 -21.64 -82.42
C ASN A 154 -4.00 -20.78 -83.70
N GLU A 155 -2.87 -21.01 -84.41
CA GLU A 155 -2.45 -20.47 -85.71
C GLU A 155 -1.84 -19.05 -85.71
N SER A 156 -0.90 -18.66 -86.57
CA SER A 156 0.11 -19.25 -87.47
C SER A 156 0.63 -18.05 -88.26
N SER A 157 1.94 -18.00 -88.50
CA SER A 157 2.60 -17.34 -89.64
C SER A 157 2.65 -15.81 -89.79
N SER A 158 3.89 -15.42 -90.09
CA SER A 158 4.42 -14.23 -90.74
C SER A 158 3.56 -13.57 -91.82
N ASN A 159 3.64 -12.25 -91.88
CA ASN A 159 4.30 -11.54 -93.00
C ASN A 159 4.71 -10.13 -92.56
#